data_AF-A0A9E2Y0C6-F1
#
_entry.id   AF-A0A9E2Y0C6-F1
#
_cell.length_a   1.000
_cell.length_b   1.000
_cell.length_c   1.000
_cell.angle_alpha   90.00
_cell.angle_beta   90.00
_cell.angle_gamma   90.00
#
_symmetry.space_group_name_H-M   'P 1'
#
loop_
_entity.id
_entity.type
_entity.pdbx_description
1 polymer ?
#
loop_
_entity_poly.entity_id
_entity_poly.type
_entity_poly.pdbx_seq_one_letter_code
_entity_poly.pdbx_strand_id
1 'polypeptide(L)' 'MDERFECCRYEPSLEDLLADEVMTPVLRSAGLEAREFREMMVETARRIEDRARRRGKR' A
#
# COMPACT_ATOMS: atom_id res chain seq x y z
N MET A 1 9.17 33.58 -2.72
CA MET A 1 8.19 32.78 -3.46
C MET A 1 8.53 31.33 -3.15
N ASP A 2 7.93 30.80 -2.10
CA ASP A 2 8.08 29.39 -1.72
C ASP A 2 7.17 28.58 -2.64
N GLU A 3 7.67 28.26 -3.82
CA GLU A 3 7.03 27.36 -4.79
C GLU A 3 7.18 25.91 -4.30
N ARG A 4 6.67 25.62 -3.10
CA ARG A 4 6.34 24.26 -2.68
C ARG A 4 5.21 23.82 -3.60
N PHE A 5 5.58 23.32 -4.77
CA PHE A 5 4.68 22.64 -5.68
C PHE A 5 3.89 21.63 -4.85
N GLU A 6 2.63 21.94 -4.58
CA GLU A 6 1.59 20.94 -4.36
C GLU A 6 1.42 20.19 -5.69
N CYS A 7 2.50 19.52 -6.15
CA CYS A 7 2.40 18.57 -7.23
C CYS A 7 1.55 17.45 -6.68
N CYS A 8 0.27 17.49 -7.09
CA CYS A 8 -0.81 16.56 -6.82
C CYS A 8 -0.43 15.46 -5.86
N ARG A 9 -0.79 15.59 -4.58
CA ARG A 9 -0.70 14.51 -3.60
C ARG A 9 -1.70 13.43 -4.02
N TYR A 10 -1.31 12.62 -4.99
CA TYR A 10 -2.08 11.49 -5.47
C TYR A 10 -1.92 10.40 -4.40
N GLU A 11 -2.96 10.24 -3.60
CA GLU A 11 -3.07 9.16 -2.60
C GLU A 11 -4.02 8.09 -3.16
N PRO A 12 -3.55 7.20 -4.05
CA PRO A 12 -4.37 6.14 -4.60
C PRO A 12 -4.79 5.18 -3.48
N SER A 13 -6.03 4.69 -3.56
CA SER A 13 -6.44 3.57 -2.72
C SER A 13 -5.71 2.29 -3.15
N LEU A 14 -5.70 1.29 -2.26
CA LEU A 14 -5.14 -0.02 -2.62
C LEU A 14 -5.92 -0.65 -3.77
N GLU A 15 -7.24 -0.43 -3.83
CA GLU A 15 -8.06 -0.88 -4.95
C GLU A 15 -7.70 -0.19 -6.27
N ASP A 16 -7.46 1.12 -6.26
CA ASP A 16 -7.02 1.85 -7.46
C ASP A 16 -5.69 1.30 -7.99
N LEU A 17 -4.73 1.06 -7.08
CA LEU A 17 -3.45 0.47 -7.44
C LEU A 17 -3.65 -0.93 -8.04
N LEU A 18 -4.46 -1.78 -7.42
CA LEU A 18 -4.68 -3.15 -7.89
C LEU A 18 -5.45 -3.24 -9.22
N ALA A 19 -6.30 -2.25 -9.51
CA ALA A 19 -7.03 -2.14 -10.77
C ALA A 19 -6.16 -1.59 -11.92
N ASP A 20 -4.97 -1.05 -11.60
CA ASP A 20 -4.07 -0.49 -12.61
C ASP A 20 -3.54 -1.58 -13.56
N GLU A 21 -3.56 -1.27 -14.86
CA GLU A 21 -3.10 -2.18 -15.91
C GLU A 21 -1.63 -2.58 -15.74
N VAL A 22 -0.80 -1.72 -15.16
CA VAL A 22 0.62 -2.01 -14.90
C VAL A 22 0.82 -2.96 -13.73
N MET A 23 -0.14 -3.06 -12.81
CA MET A 23 0.02 -3.88 -11.61
C MET A 23 -0.20 -5.37 -11.88
N THR A 24 -1.04 -5.71 -12.86
CA THR A 24 -1.26 -7.11 -13.25
C THR A 24 0.03 -7.85 -13.65
N PRO A 25 0.88 -7.36 -14.58
CA PRO A 25 2.14 -8.04 -14.91
C PRO A 25 3.14 -8.02 -13.76
N VAL A 26 3.16 -6.98 -12.92
CA VAL A 26 4.03 -6.91 -11.74
C VAL A 26 3.69 -8.03 -10.76
N LEU A 27 2.43 -8.17 -10.38
CA LEU A 27 1.97 -9.21 -9.47
C LEU A 27 2.24 -10.61 -10.03
N ARG A 28 1.98 -10.81 -11.33
CA ARG A 28 2.29 -12.08 -12.00
C ARG A 28 3.78 -12.41 -11.95
N SER A 29 4.67 -11.42 -12.14
CA SER A 29 6.11 -11.63 -12.07
C SER A 29 6.59 -12.03 -10.66
N ALA A 30 5.85 -11.61 -9.63
CA ALA A 30 6.04 -12.02 -8.23
C ALA A 30 5.32 -13.34 -7.88
N GLY A 31 4.59 -13.95 -8.82
CA GLY A 31 3.81 -15.17 -8.56
C GLY A 31 2.59 -14.93 -7.65
N LEU A 32 2.03 -13.71 -7.64
CA LEU A 32 0.90 -13.31 -6.80
C LEU A 32 -0.31 -12.93 -7.66
N GLU A 33 -1.51 -13.26 -7.17
CA GLU A 33 -2.75 -12.64 -7.65
C GLU A 33 -3.07 -11.35 -6.88
N ALA A 34 -3.87 -10.47 -7.48
CA ALA A 34 -4.29 -9.21 -6.85
C ALA A 34 -5.01 -9.41 -5.52
N ARG A 35 -5.81 -10.49 -5.40
CA ARG A 35 -6.48 -10.83 -4.14
C ARG A 35 -5.48 -11.20 -3.05
N GLU A 36 -4.52 -12.07 -3.37
CA GLU A 36 -3.49 -12.52 -2.43
C GLU A 36 -2.63 -11.35 -1.96
N PHE A 37 -2.25 -10.46 -2.88
CA PHE A 37 -1.51 -9.25 -2.54
C PHE A 37 -2.30 -8.34 -1.60
N ARG A 38 -3.60 -8.14 -1.84
CA ARG A 38 -4.47 -7.35 -0.96
C ARG A 38 -4.52 -7.92 0.45
N GLU A 39 -4.72 -9.22 0.58
CA GLU A 39 -4.77 -9.91 1.87
C GLU A 39 -3.45 -9.76 2.63
N MET A 40 -2.32 -9.91 1.94
CA MET A 40 -0.98 -9.70 2.51
C MET A 40 -0.76 -8.26 3.00
N MET A 41 -1.21 -7.25 2.23
CA MET A 41 -1.08 -5.85 2.62
C MET A 41 -1.90 -5.51 3.86
N VAL A 42 -3.14 -6.02 3.94
CA VAL A 42 -4.00 -5.87 5.13
C VAL A 42 -3.37 -6.53 6.36
N GLU A 43 -2.84 -7.76 6.21
CA GLU A 43 -2.16 -8.45 7.30
C GLU A 43 -0.92 -7.66 7.77
N THR A 44 -0.15 -7.14 6.82
CA THR A 44 1.06 -6.36 7.10
C THR A 44 0.72 -5.07 7.85
N ALA A 45 -0.30 -4.33 7.41
CA ALA A 45 -0.77 -3.14 8.09
C ALA A 45 -1.16 -3.44 9.54
N ARG A 46 -1.94 -4.51 9.76
CA ARG A 46 -2.34 -4.94 11.09
C ARG A 46 -1.14 -5.26 11.99
N ARG A 47 -0.12 -5.95 11.46
CA ARG A 47 1.12 -6.24 12.22
C ARG A 47 1.87 -4.96 12.61
N ILE A 48 1.92 -3.98 11.71
CA ILE A 48 2.56 -2.68 11.97
C ILE A 48 1.81 -1.94 13.08
N GLU A 49 0.49 -1.87 13.01
CA GLU A 49 -0.35 -1.25 14.04
C GLU A 49 -0.19 -1.93 15.40
N ASP A 50 -0.19 -3.27 15.43
CA ASP A 50 0.01 -4.02 16.67
C ASP A 50 1.39 -3.73 17.28
N ARG A 51 2.43 -3.63 16.44
CA ARG A 51 3.78 -3.27 16.87
C ARG A 51 3.86 -1.83 17.38
N ALA A 52 3.21 -0.88 16.71
CA ALA A 52 3.15 0.51 17.15
C ALA A 52 2.47 0.62 18.52
N ARG A 53 1.33 -0.06 18.70
CA ARG A 53 0.62 -0.15 19.98
C ARG A 53 1.48 -0.73 21.10
N ARG A 54 2.26 -1.78 20.82
CA ARG A 54 3.18 -2.36 21.81
C ARG A 54 4.35 -1.44 22.16
N ARG A 55 4.82 -0.62 21.20
CA ARG A 55 5.91 0.35 21.41
C ARG A 55 5.47 1.59 22.19
N GLY A 56 4.24 2.07 21.98
CA GLY A 56 3.69 3.21 22.72
C GLY A 56 3.23 2.90 24.14
N LYS A 57 3.24 1.63 24.55
CA LYS A 57 2.86 1.17 25.88
C LYS A 57 4.08 0.95 26.80
N ARG A 58 5.25 1.44 26.40
CA ARG A 58 6.54 1.29 27.07
C ARG A 58 6.99 2.61 27.68
#